data_AF-A0A645EGG5-F1
#
_entry.id   AF-A0A645EGG5-F1
#
_cell.length_a   1.000
_cell.length_b   1.000
_cell.length_c   1.000
_cell.angle_alpha   90.00
_cell.angle_beta   90.00
_cell.angle_gamma   90.00
#
_symmetry.space_group_name_H-M   'P 1'
#
loop_
_entity.id
_entity.type
_entity.pdbx_description
1 polymer ?
#
loop_
_entity_poly.entity_id
_entity_poly.type
_entity_poly.pdbx_seq_one_letter_code
_entity_poly.pdbx_strand_id
1 'polypeptide(L)'
;MIQEPLRKVNTSLLGFLLIYSTGNFLFTLGIHQTVINGSLLDPLLLVNMNENMAAANAGEDAPNIINSAFVTVFTQMGGTGGTFALILAVLLFVKYKPYKDVVNLSLAPGLFEINEPIIFGLPIVFNIPMMIPFVLTPVIGALIGYSATAIGFIKPLTVLIPWTTPPLLSGYLASSGDFKVVLVQLVILTVTMLFYLPFLKISERVSRKQAEQAQSENESQEVLETQIQR
;
A
#
# COMPACT_ATOMS: atom_id res chain seq x y z
N MET A 1 -26.70 2.35 -19.15
CA MET A 1 -27.74 2.12 -18.12
C MET A 1 -27.30 1.20 -16.97
N ILE A 2 -26.36 0.24 -17.15
CA ILE A 2 -25.86 -0.63 -16.06
C ILE A 2 -24.74 0.04 -15.22
N GLN A 3 -24.05 1.03 -15.79
CA GLN A 3 -22.90 1.68 -15.16
C GLN A 3 -23.24 2.40 -13.85
N GLU A 4 -24.38 3.09 -13.76
CA GLU A 4 -24.74 3.89 -12.58
C GLU A 4 -24.97 3.06 -11.31
N PRO A 5 -25.79 2.00 -11.31
CA PRO A 5 -25.91 1.11 -10.15
C PRO A 5 -24.57 0.48 -9.74
N LEU A 6 -23.76 0.03 -10.71
CA LEU A 6 -22.44 -0.54 -10.43
C LEU A 6 -21.49 0.49 -9.81
N ARG A 7 -21.48 1.72 -10.33
CA ARG A 7 -20.69 2.83 -9.79
C ARG A 7 -21.05 3.09 -8.33
N LYS A 8 -22.33 3.19 -8.01
CA LYS A 8 -22.81 3.44 -6.64
C LYS A 8 -22.37 2.36 -5.66
N VAL A 9 -22.42 1.09 -6.08
CA VAL A 9 -22.02 -0.04 -5.22
C VAL A 9 -20.49 -0.08 -5.08
N ASN A 10 -19.75 -0.11 -6.20
CA ASN A 10 -18.30 -0.31 -6.19
C ASN A 10 -17.54 0.88 -5.58
N THR A 11 -18.05 2.10 -5.73
CA THR A 11 -17.43 3.31 -5.16
C THR A 11 -18.07 3.76 -3.84
N SER A 12 -18.99 2.95 -3.29
CA SER A 12 -19.37 3.07 -1.87
C SER A 12 -18.18 2.68 -0.98
N LEU A 13 -18.15 3.17 0.27
CA LEU A 13 -17.07 2.83 1.19
C LEU A 13 -16.92 1.30 1.36
N LEU A 14 -18.02 0.58 1.59
CA LEU A 14 -17.98 -0.87 1.78
C LEU A 14 -17.56 -1.61 0.51
N GLY A 15 -18.14 -1.24 -0.64
CA GLY A 15 -17.80 -1.86 -1.92
C GLY A 15 -16.33 -1.65 -2.28
N PHE A 16 -15.84 -0.42 -2.13
CA PHE A 16 -14.44 -0.07 -2.35
C PHE A 16 -13.51 -0.90 -1.45
N LEU A 17 -13.76 -0.93 -0.14
CA LEU A 17 -12.93 -1.67 0.81
C LEU A 17 -12.90 -3.17 0.50
N LEU A 18 -14.03 -3.78 0.16
CA LEU A 18 -14.09 -5.20 -0.18
C LEU A 18 -13.32 -5.52 -1.46
N ILE A 19 -13.53 -4.75 -2.52
CA ILE A 19 -12.86 -4.99 -3.82
C ILE A 19 -11.36 -4.76 -3.67
N TYR A 20 -10.95 -3.63 -3.08
CA TYR A 20 -9.54 -3.27 -2.95
C TYR A 20 -8.78 -4.26 -2.04
N SER A 21 -9.38 -4.67 -0.92
CA SER A 21 -8.79 -5.68 -0.04
C SER A 21 -8.69 -7.05 -0.72
N THR A 22 -9.67 -7.41 -1.55
CA THR A 22 -9.62 -8.66 -2.34
C THR A 22 -8.47 -8.63 -3.34
N GLY A 23 -8.29 -7.52 -4.07
CA GLY A 23 -7.14 -7.33 -4.96
C GLY A 23 -5.81 -7.48 -4.23
N ASN A 24 -5.65 -6.82 -3.08
CA ASN A 24 -4.43 -6.91 -2.28
C ASN A 24 -4.20 -8.32 -1.73
N PHE A 25 -5.25 -8.98 -1.26
CA PHE A 25 -5.17 -10.37 -0.80
C PHE A 25 -4.72 -11.30 -1.92
N LEU A 26 -5.29 -11.19 -3.12
CA LEU A 26 -4.87 -11.99 -4.26
C LEU A 26 -3.43 -11.71 -4.68
N PHE A 27 -2.92 -10.49 -4.47
CA PHE A 27 -1.51 -10.19 -4.72
C PHE A 27 -0.58 -10.89 -3.73
N THR A 28 -1.02 -11.11 -2.50
CA THR A 28 -0.27 -11.97 -1.58
C THR A 28 -0.20 -13.45 -1.99
N LEU A 29 -1.02 -13.85 -2.99
CA LEU A 29 -1.01 -15.17 -3.63
C LEU A 29 -0.40 -15.13 -5.04
N GLY A 30 0.18 -14.01 -5.46
CA GLY A 30 0.88 -13.85 -6.74
C GLY A 30 0.05 -13.25 -7.89
N ILE A 31 -1.24 -12.92 -7.69
CA ILE A 31 -2.06 -12.25 -8.70
C ILE A 31 -2.01 -10.74 -8.48
N HIS A 32 -1.36 -10.01 -9.37
CA HIS A 32 -1.21 -8.56 -9.22
C HIS A 32 -2.56 -7.84 -9.02
N GLN A 33 -2.66 -6.99 -7.99
CA GLN A 33 -3.94 -6.37 -7.58
C GLN A 33 -4.63 -5.56 -8.69
N THR A 34 -3.83 -4.98 -9.61
CA THR A 34 -4.35 -4.14 -10.70
C THR A 34 -5.23 -4.91 -11.68
N VAL A 35 -5.13 -6.25 -11.71
CA VAL A 35 -6.05 -7.08 -12.51
C VAL A 35 -7.48 -6.97 -11.98
N ILE A 36 -7.63 -6.94 -10.66
CA ILE A 36 -8.93 -6.82 -10.00
C ILE A 36 -9.38 -5.35 -9.98
N ASN A 37 -8.52 -4.46 -9.50
CA ASN A 37 -8.87 -3.04 -9.36
C ASN A 37 -9.06 -2.36 -10.72
N GLY A 38 -8.23 -2.68 -11.71
CA GLY A 38 -8.31 -2.15 -13.08
C GLY A 38 -9.59 -2.52 -13.82
N SER A 39 -10.20 -3.67 -13.48
CA SER A 39 -11.45 -4.10 -14.11
C SER A 39 -12.69 -3.64 -13.34
N LEU A 40 -12.63 -3.58 -12.00
CA LEU A 40 -13.81 -3.35 -11.16
C LEU A 40 -13.91 -1.94 -10.56
N LEU A 41 -12.78 -1.23 -10.38
CA LEU A 41 -12.73 0.07 -9.71
C LEU A 41 -12.29 1.20 -10.65
N ASP A 42 -11.17 1.05 -11.34
CA ASP A 42 -10.49 2.17 -12.02
C ASP A 42 -11.40 2.95 -13.00
N PRO A 43 -12.22 2.32 -13.86
CA PRO A 43 -13.13 3.05 -14.75
C PRO A 43 -14.15 3.89 -13.97
N LEU A 44 -14.64 3.38 -12.83
CA LEU A 44 -15.66 4.03 -12.02
C LEU A 44 -15.07 5.16 -11.18
N LEU A 45 -13.86 4.95 -10.63
CA LEU A 45 -13.10 5.95 -9.90
C LEU A 45 -12.69 7.13 -10.79
N LEU A 46 -12.36 6.85 -12.06
CA LEU A 46 -12.03 7.89 -13.04
C LEU A 46 -13.26 8.74 -13.39
N VAL A 47 -14.45 8.15 -13.50
CA VAL A 47 -15.69 8.92 -13.68
C VAL A 47 -15.93 9.83 -12.47
N ASN A 48 -15.82 9.32 -11.25
CA ASN A 48 -15.97 10.14 -10.04
C ASN A 48 -14.94 11.28 -9.97
N MET A 49 -13.71 11.03 -10.45
CA MET A 49 -12.65 12.03 -10.53
C MET A 49 -13.01 13.14 -11.53
N ASN A 50 -13.52 12.79 -12.71
CA ASN A 50 -13.92 13.74 -13.73
C ASN A 50 -15.09 14.63 -13.26
N GLU A 51 -16.05 14.06 -12.53
CA GLU A 51 -17.14 14.84 -11.92
C GLU A 51 -16.63 15.84 -10.89
N ASN A 52 -15.68 15.43 -10.03
CA ASN A 52 -15.05 16.33 -9.06
C ASN A 52 -14.26 17.45 -9.74
N MET A 53 -13.52 17.14 -10.80
CA MET A 53 -12.79 18.13 -11.59
C MET A 53 -13.74 19.15 -12.24
N ALA A 54 -14.86 18.68 -12.80
CA ALA A 54 -15.87 19.53 -13.41
C ALA A 54 -16.53 20.47 -12.38
N ALA A 55 -16.95 19.93 -11.22
CA ALA A 55 -17.51 20.73 -10.13
C ALA A 55 -16.51 21.79 -9.64
N ALA A 56 -15.25 21.41 -9.40
CA ALA A 56 -14.21 22.35 -8.97
C ALA A 56 -13.96 23.46 -10.00
N ASN A 57 -13.93 23.14 -11.30
CA ASN A 57 -13.78 24.13 -12.37
C ASN A 57 -14.99 25.09 -12.47
N ALA A 58 -16.18 24.62 -12.09
CA ALA A 58 -17.38 25.44 -11.99
C ALA A 58 -17.48 26.25 -10.68
N GLY A 59 -16.54 26.06 -9.74
CA GLY A 59 -16.59 26.66 -8.41
C GLY A 59 -17.60 26.01 -7.47
N GLU A 60 -18.06 24.80 -7.80
CA GLU A 60 -19.01 24.00 -7.04
C GLU A 60 -18.29 23.01 -6.10
N ASP A 61 -19.02 22.48 -5.12
CA ASP A 61 -18.49 21.45 -4.23
C ASP A 61 -18.38 20.09 -4.94
N ALA A 62 -17.21 19.47 -4.82
CA ALA A 62 -16.93 18.17 -5.42
C ALA A 62 -17.79 17.06 -4.77
N PRO A 63 -18.55 16.28 -5.56
CA PRO A 63 -19.56 15.37 -5.00
C PRO A 63 -19.02 14.03 -4.48
N ASN A 64 -17.86 13.56 -4.96
CA ASN A 64 -17.39 12.19 -4.71
C ASN A 64 -16.16 12.16 -3.80
N ILE A 65 -16.25 11.54 -2.61
CA ILE A 65 -15.10 11.31 -1.73
C ILE A 65 -14.15 10.26 -2.33
N ILE A 66 -14.70 9.13 -2.78
CA ILE A 66 -13.93 8.01 -3.34
C ILE A 66 -13.82 8.21 -4.85
N ASN A 67 -12.64 8.59 -5.31
CA ASN A 67 -12.29 8.81 -6.70
C ASN A 67 -10.86 8.31 -6.99
N SER A 68 -10.35 8.49 -8.20
CA SER A 68 -9.01 8.01 -8.56
C SER A 68 -7.90 8.60 -7.69
N ALA A 69 -7.94 9.92 -7.39
CA ALA A 69 -6.94 10.56 -6.54
C ALA A 69 -7.01 10.07 -5.08
N PHE A 70 -8.19 9.72 -4.58
CA PHE A 70 -8.38 9.17 -3.23
C PHE A 70 -7.54 7.90 -3.00
N VAL A 71 -7.52 7.00 -4.00
CA VAL A 71 -6.73 5.76 -3.95
C VAL A 71 -5.24 6.09 -3.85
N THR A 72 -4.74 6.91 -4.78
CA THR A 72 -3.33 7.31 -4.81
C THR A 72 -2.90 7.98 -3.51
N VAL A 73 -3.72 8.88 -2.96
CA VAL A 73 -3.33 9.71 -1.81
C VAL A 73 -3.46 8.96 -0.49
N PHE A 74 -4.49 8.14 -0.29
CA PHE A 74 -4.80 7.58 1.02
C PHE A 74 -4.62 6.06 1.13
N THR A 75 -4.64 5.32 0.03
CA THR A 75 -4.64 3.84 0.09
C THR A 75 -3.38 3.20 -0.48
N GLN A 76 -2.70 3.88 -1.40
CA GLN A 76 -1.58 3.33 -2.17
C GLN A 76 -0.23 3.97 -1.82
N MET A 77 0.00 4.41 -0.58
CA MET A 77 1.29 5.04 -0.20
C MET A 77 2.45 4.04 -0.05
N GLY A 78 3.43 4.12 -0.92
CA GLY A 78 4.40 3.08 -1.30
C GLY A 78 3.81 1.93 -2.08
N GLY A 79 2.88 2.15 -3.01
CA GLY A 79 2.30 1.10 -3.84
C GLY A 79 1.29 0.23 -3.10
N THR A 80 1.14 -1.02 -3.55
CA THR A 80 0.15 -1.95 -2.96
C THR A 80 0.48 -2.25 -1.50
N GLY A 81 -0.51 -2.16 -0.60
CA GLY A 81 -0.32 -2.54 0.79
C GLY A 81 0.28 -1.44 1.67
N GLY A 82 0.53 -0.24 1.12
CA GLY A 82 1.06 0.86 1.89
C GLY A 82 2.55 0.68 2.26
N THR A 83 3.35 0.08 1.36
CA THR A 83 4.69 -0.43 1.74
C THR A 83 5.74 0.67 2.00
N PHE A 84 5.43 1.94 1.77
CA PHE A 84 6.34 3.02 2.18
C PHE A 84 6.42 3.07 3.71
N ALA A 85 5.30 2.83 4.39
CA ALA A 85 5.27 2.70 5.84
C ALA A 85 6.11 1.50 6.33
N LEU A 86 6.14 0.39 5.58
CA LEU A 86 7.00 -0.76 5.85
C LEU A 86 8.49 -0.44 5.64
N ILE A 87 8.84 0.27 4.56
CA ILE A 87 10.20 0.77 4.30
C ILE A 87 10.68 1.62 5.50
N LEU A 88 9.86 2.58 5.93
CA LEU A 88 10.17 3.42 7.10
C LEU A 88 10.28 2.60 8.38
N ALA A 89 9.40 1.62 8.60
CA ALA A 89 9.45 0.73 9.75
C ALA A 89 10.80 -0.04 9.83
N VAL A 90 11.28 -0.56 8.71
CA VAL A 90 12.57 -1.27 8.65
C VAL A 90 13.74 -0.31 8.90
N LEU A 91 13.75 0.85 8.24
CA LEU A 91 14.83 1.84 8.38
C LEU A 91 14.99 2.32 9.83
N LEU A 92 13.87 2.55 10.52
CA LEU A 92 13.85 3.13 11.86
C LEU A 92 14.00 2.09 12.97
N PHE A 93 13.42 0.90 12.83
CA PHE A 93 13.27 -0.04 13.96
C PHE A 93 13.96 -1.39 13.78
N VAL A 94 14.34 -1.79 12.56
CA VAL A 94 14.92 -3.10 12.29
C VAL A 94 16.44 -3.02 12.20
N LYS A 95 17.14 -3.99 12.82
CA LYS A 95 18.60 -4.11 12.78
C LYS A 95 19.10 -5.27 11.92
N TYR A 96 18.21 -6.15 11.46
CA TYR A 96 18.57 -7.30 10.63
C TYR A 96 19.08 -6.88 9.26
N LYS A 97 20.35 -7.20 8.99
CA LYS A 97 21.05 -6.73 7.78
C LYS A 97 20.35 -7.12 6.47
N PRO A 98 19.91 -8.37 6.25
CA PRO A 98 19.22 -8.74 5.01
C PRO A 98 17.97 -7.88 4.74
N TYR A 99 17.20 -7.54 5.78
CA TYR A 99 16.03 -6.66 5.61
C TYR A 99 16.44 -5.23 5.24
N LYS A 100 17.53 -4.72 5.83
CA LYS A 100 18.07 -3.40 5.46
C LYS A 100 18.56 -3.35 4.02
N ASP A 101 19.23 -4.40 3.57
CA ASP A 101 19.76 -4.47 2.20
C ASP A 101 18.62 -4.43 1.17
N VAL A 102 17.55 -5.19 1.40
CA VAL A 102 16.34 -5.13 0.56
C VAL A 102 15.70 -3.75 0.57
N VAL A 103 15.57 -3.13 1.74
CA VAL A 103 14.93 -1.82 1.86
C VAL A 103 15.75 -0.71 1.21
N ASN A 104 17.08 -0.77 1.28
CA ASN A 104 17.95 0.17 0.58
C ASN A 104 17.76 0.09 -0.95
N LEU A 105 17.58 -1.11 -1.50
CA LEU A 105 17.26 -1.31 -2.92
C LEU A 105 15.83 -0.85 -3.26
N SER A 106 14.92 -0.94 -2.30
CA SER A 106 13.49 -0.64 -2.50
C SER A 106 13.12 0.82 -2.24
N LEU A 107 13.99 1.61 -1.60
CA LEU A 107 13.66 2.96 -1.15
C LEU A 107 13.34 3.91 -2.31
N ALA A 108 14.18 3.93 -3.35
CA ALA A 108 13.98 4.77 -4.52
C ALA A 108 12.70 4.41 -5.29
N PRO A 109 12.46 3.15 -5.69
CA PRO A 109 11.20 2.79 -6.36
C PRO A 109 9.99 2.98 -5.43
N GLY A 110 10.12 2.66 -4.14
CA GLY A 110 9.04 2.81 -3.16
C GLY A 110 8.62 4.26 -2.93
N LEU A 111 9.53 5.23 -3.07
CA LEU A 111 9.20 6.65 -3.04
C LEU A 111 8.31 7.07 -4.21
N PHE A 112 8.41 6.37 -5.34
CA PHE A 112 7.58 6.57 -6.53
C PHE A 112 6.51 5.49 -6.66
N GLU A 113 6.08 4.92 -5.54
CA GLU A 113 4.92 4.02 -5.46
C GLU A 113 5.12 2.65 -6.14
N ILE A 114 6.35 2.34 -6.55
CA ILE A 114 6.75 1.07 -7.17
C ILE A 114 7.31 0.16 -6.07
N ASN A 115 6.70 -1.01 -5.86
CA ASN A 115 6.96 -1.78 -4.64
C ASN A 115 7.21 -3.28 -4.84
N GLU A 116 7.37 -3.74 -6.07
CA GLU A 116 7.81 -5.08 -6.39
C GLU A 116 9.15 -5.43 -5.70
N PRO A 117 10.16 -4.53 -5.65
CA PRO A 117 11.41 -4.84 -4.96
C PRO A 117 11.22 -5.19 -3.47
N ILE A 118 10.27 -4.56 -2.78
CA ILE A 118 10.00 -4.88 -1.37
C ILE A 118 9.05 -6.06 -1.20
N ILE A 119 8.06 -6.23 -2.08
CA ILE A 119 7.11 -7.36 -2.05
C ILE A 119 7.82 -8.70 -2.28
N PHE A 120 8.80 -8.71 -3.19
CA PHE A 120 9.56 -9.91 -3.51
C PHE A 120 10.86 -10.02 -2.69
N GLY A 121 11.48 -8.90 -2.33
CA GLY A 121 12.72 -8.88 -1.56
C GLY A 121 12.53 -9.19 -0.07
N LEU A 122 11.49 -8.62 0.55
CA LEU A 122 10.94 -9.17 1.79
C LEU A 122 9.85 -10.10 1.29
N PRO A 123 9.92 -11.42 1.44
CA PRO A 123 8.94 -12.32 0.84
C PRO A 123 7.58 -12.03 1.48
N ILE A 124 6.79 -11.10 0.95
CA ILE A 124 5.45 -10.74 1.44
C ILE A 124 4.46 -11.74 0.86
N VAL A 125 4.67 -12.11 -0.41
CA VAL A 125 3.93 -13.19 -1.07
C VAL A 125 4.15 -14.50 -0.31
N PHE A 126 3.06 -15.18 0.04
CA PHE A 126 3.04 -16.40 0.85
C PHE A 126 3.63 -16.28 2.29
N ASN A 127 3.83 -15.07 2.81
CA ASN A 127 4.27 -14.85 4.20
C ASN A 127 3.10 -14.40 5.07
N ILE A 128 2.49 -15.37 5.75
CA ILE A 128 1.26 -15.19 6.53
C ILE A 128 1.32 -13.97 7.49
N PRO A 129 2.39 -13.78 8.31
CA PRO A 129 2.53 -12.57 9.11
C PRO A 129 2.41 -11.27 8.31
N MET A 130 3.05 -11.19 7.14
CA MET A 130 3.08 -9.98 6.31
C MET A 130 1.84 -9.79 5.45
N MET A 131 1.08 -10.85 5.16
CA MET A 131 -0.19 -10.77 4.44
C MET A 131 -1.21 -9.89 5.16
N ILE A 132 -1.28 -10.01 6.49
CA ILE A 132 -2.26 -9.29 7.32
C ILE A 132 -2.08 -7.77 7.19
N PRO A 133 -0.91 -7.18 7.50
CA PRO A 133 -0.71 -5.74 7.35
C PRO A 133 -0.73 -5.28 5.89
N PHE A 134 -0.32 -6.12 4.94
CA PHE A 134 -0.39 -5.79 3.52
C PHE A 134 -1.83 -5.61 3.01
N VAL A 135 -2.78 -6.42 3.48
CA VAL A 135 -4.19 -6.28 3.10
C VAL A 135 -4.87 -5.15 3.88
N LEU A 136 -4.59 -5.01 5.18
CA LEU A 136 -5.32 -4.10 6.06
C LEU A 136 -4.78 -2.68 6.09
N THR A 137 -3.51 -2.45 5.78
CA THR A 137 -2.94 -1.09 5.76
C THR A 137 -3.68 -0.15 4.79
N PRO A 138 -3.98 -0.54 3.55
CA PRO A 138 -4.78 0.28 2.65
C PRO A 138 -6.20 0.54 3.16
N VAL A 139 -6.80 -0.43 3.89
CA VAL A 139 -8.10 -0.25 4.55
C VAL A 139 -8.02 0.82 5.62
N ILE A 140 -6.97 0.80 6.46
CA ILE A 140 -6.74 1.80 7.49
C ILE A 140 -6.57 3.18 6.85
N GLY A 141 -5.76 3.29 5.79
CA GLY A 141 -5.56 4.54 5.07
C GLY A 141 -6.86 5.08 4.45
N ALA A 142 -7.63 4.21 3.79
CA ALA A 142 -8.94 4.54 3.25
C ALA A 142 -9.91 5.05 4.32
N LEU A 143 -10.00 4.36 5.47
CA LEU A 143 -10.91 4.74 6.55
C LEU A 143 -10.54 6.11 7.15
N ILE A 144 -9.24 6.38 7.35
CA ILE A 144 -8.77 7.67 7.86
C ILE A 144 -9.05 8.78 6.84
N GLY A 145 -8.68 8.59 5.57
CA GLY A 145 -8.90 9.58 4.52
C GLY A 145 -10.38 9.86 4.25
N TYR A 146 -11.20 8.79 4.22
CA TYR A 146 -12.65 8.91 4.07
C TYR A 146 -13.26 9.66 5.25
N SER A 147 -12.90 9.30 6.48
CA SER A 147 -13.43 9.95 7.69
C SER A 147 -13.05 11.42 7.75
N ALA A 148 -11.79 11.77 7.45
CA ALA A 148 -11.33 13.16 7.40
C ALA A 148 -12.12 13.99 6.37
N THR A 149 -12.47 13.40 5.24
CA THR A 149 -13.30 14.06 4.22
C THR A 149 -14.76 14.15 4.64
N ALA A 150 -15.32 13.06 5.17
CA ALA A 150 -16.74 12.96 5.54
C ALA A 150 -17.14 13.89 6.70
N ILE A 151 -16.22 14.16 7.65
CA ILE A 151 -16.43 15.13 8.73
C ILE A 151 -16.12 16.58 8.32
N GLY A 152 -15.69 16.81 7.07
CA GLY A 152 -15.37 18.14 6.54
C GLY A 152 -14.03 18.72 6.99
N PHE A 153 -13.11 17.90 7.53
CA PHE A 153 -11.76 18.37 7.89
C PHE A 153 -10.95 18.73 6.63
N ILE A 154 -11.09 17.92 5.58
CA ILE A 154 -10.56 18.15 4.22
C ILE A 154 -11.70 18.09 3.21
N LYS A 155 -11.50 18.73 2.05
CA LYS A 155 -12.43 18.62 0.91
C LYS A 155 -12.14 17.36 0.09
N PRO A 156 -13.12 16.83 -0.68
CA PRO A 156 -12.85 15.79 -1.66
C PRO A 156 -11.76 16.23 -2.65
N LEU A 157 -10.95 15.29 -3.10
CA LEU A 157 -9.82 15.57 -4.00
C LEU A 157 -10.32 15.90 -5.41
N THR A 158 -9.69 16.88 -6.05
CA THR A 158 -10.16 17.48 -7.32
C THR A 158 -9.09 17.53 -8.40
N VAL A 159 -7.83 17.21 -8.10
CA VAL A 159 -6.75 17.18 -9.10
C VAL A 159 -6.29 15.75 -9.34
N LEU A 160 -6.35 15.31 -10.61
CA LEU A 160 -5.83 14.01 -11.01
C LEU A 160 -4.31 14.10 -11.08
N ILE A 161 -3.63 13.21 -10.36
CA ILE A 161 -2.17 13.13 -10.31
C ILE A 161 -1.70 11.76 -10.79
N PRO A 162 -0.48 11.65 -11.36
CA PRO A 162 0.12 10.35 -11.66
C PRO A 162 0.21 9.50 -10.38
N TRP A 163 -0.09 8.20 -10.49
CA TRP A 163 -0.03 7.29 -9.35
C TRP A 163 1.38 7.11 -8.77
N THR A 164 2.43 7.50 -9.51
CA THR A 164 3.83 7.48 -9.06
C THR A 164 4.25 8.75 -8.32
N THR A 165 3.32 9.68 -8.07
CA THR A 165 3.63 10.92 -7.35
C THR A 165 4.02 10.59 -5.91
N PRO A 166 5.18 11.03 -5.42
CA PRO A 166 5.65 10.68 -4.08
C PRO A 166 4.64 11.00 -2.96
N PRO A 167 4.61 10.20 -1.87
CA PRO A 167 3.81 10.50 -0.68
C PRO A 167 4.04 11.92 -0.19
N LEU A 168 3.03 12.51 0.47
CA LEU A 168 3.00 13.91 0.95
C LEU A 168 2.87 14.94 -0.18
N LEU A 169 3.68 14.82 -1.23
CA LEU A 169 3.53 15.66 -2.43
C LEU A 169 2.22 15.33 -3.15
N SER A 170 1.88 14.04 -3.24
CA SER A 170 0.62 13.57 -3.81
C SER A 170 -0.59 14.20 -3.13
N GLY A 171 -0.63 14.23 -1.80
CA GLY A 171 -1.72 14.85 -1.05
C GLY A 171 -1.82 16.35 -1.26
N TYR A 172 -0.69 17.07 -1.30
CA TYR A 172 -0.67 18.50 -1.57
C TYR A 172 -1.19 18.83 -2.99
N LEU A 173 -0.72 18.09 -4.00
CA LEU A 173 -1.11 18.34 -5.40
C LEU A 173 -2.56 17.94 -5.68
N ALA A 174 -3.00 16.77 -5.22
CA ALA A 174 -4.35 16.25 -5.45
C ALA A 174 -5.47 17.12 -4.85
N SER A 175 -5.11 17.88 -3.81
CA SER A 175 -6.01 18.77 -3.05
C SER A 175 -5.94 20.24 -3.46
N SER A 176 -5.25 20.55 -4.57
CA SER A 176 -5.01 21.92 -5.02
C SER A 176 -4.27 22.80 -3.98
N GLY A 177 -3.39 22.20 -3.19
CA GLY A 177 -2.53 22.89 -2.22
C GLY A 177 -3.01 22.89 -0.77
N ASP A 178 -3.96 22.02 -0.39
CA ASP A 178 -4.41 21.94 1.00
C ASP A 178 -3.43 21.13 1.87
N PHE A 179 -2.68 21.83 2.71
CA PHE A 179 -1.75 21.21 3.67
C PHE A 179 -2.42 20.27 4.67
N LYS A 180 -3.72 20.40 4.93
CA LYS A 180 -4.43 19.46 5.81
C LYS A 180 -4.42 18.04 5.25
N VAL A 181 -4.42 17.88 3.93
CA VAL A 181 -4.33 16.55 3.29
C VAL A 181 -2.97 15.92 3.54
N VAL A 182 -1.90 16.71 3.53
CA VAL A 182 -0.55 16.25 3.90
C VAL A 182 -0.50 15.79 5.35
N LEU A 183 -1.15 16.52 6.27
CA LEU A 183 -1.27 16.10 7.67
C LEU A 183 -2.00 14.75 7.79
N VAL A 184 -3.08 14.55 7.04
CA VAL A 184 -3.79 13.25 7.00
C VAL A 184 -2.88 12.14 6.48
N GLN A 185 -2.09 12.37 5.43
CA GLN A 185 -1.11 11.38 4.94
C GLN A 185 -0.05 11.05 5.99
N LEU A 186 0.46 12.04 6.73
CA LEU A 186 1.41 11.79 7.83
C LEU A 186 0.79 10.93 8.95
N VAL A 187 -0.48 11.18 9.30
CA VAL A 187 -1.21 10.34 10.26
C VAL A 187 -1.34 8.92 9.73
N ILE A 188 -1.76 8.74 8.48
CA ILE A 188 -1.88 7.41 7.86
C ILE A 188 -0.53 6.70 7.87
N LEU A 189 0.54 7.34 7.37
CA LEU A 189 1.89 6.75 7.35
C LEU A 189 2.35 6.33 8.75
N THR A 190 2.09 7.15 9.77
CA THR A 190 2.48 6.83 11.14
C THR A 190 1.69 5.63 11.68
N VAL A 191 0.36 5.64 11.51
CA VAL A 191 -0.51 4.56 11.99
C VAL A 191 -0.18 3.24 11.30
N THR A 192 -0.01 3.25 9.98
CA THR A 192 0.25 2.04 9.19
C THR A 192 1.67 1.52 9.42
N MET A 193 2.65 2.40 9.63
CA MET A 193 4.00 2.01 10.03
C MET A 193 3.97 1.28 11.38
N LEU A 194 3.29 1.85 12.38
CA LEU A 194 3.13 1.22 13.69
C LEU A 194 2.36 -0.10 13.60
N PHE A 195 1.37 -0.17 12.71
CA PHE A 195 0.61 -1.40 12.45
C PHE A 195 1.46 -2.50 11.82
N TYR A 196 2.39 -2.17 10.93
CA TYR A 196 3.34 -3.12 10.34
C TYR A 196 4.33 -3.71 11.36
N LEU A 197 4.76 -2.94 12.36
CA LEU A 197 5.83 -3.33 13.29
C LEU A 197 5.67 -4.69 13.97
N PRO A 198 4.52 -5.07 14.57
CA PRO A 198 4.38 -6.38 15.21
C PRO A 198 4.57 -7.53 14.22
N PHE A 199 3.98 -7.43 13.03
CA PHE A 199 4.07 -8.44 11.98
C PHE A 199 5.47 -8.53 11.37
N LEU A 200 6.11 -7.38 11.17
CA LEU A 200 7.48 -7.28 10.70
C LEU A 200 8.46 -7.99 11.65
N LYS A 201 8.30 -7.80 12.96
CA LYS A 201 9.13 -8.49 13.98
C LYS A 201 8.92 -10.00 13.98
N ILE A 202 7.69 -10.46 13.75
CA ILE A 202 7.38 -11.89 13.61
C ILE A 202 8.05 -12.45 12.35
N SER A 203 7.88 -11.77 11.21
CA SER A 203 8.50 -12.14 9.94
C SER A 203 10.03 -12.20 10.07
N GLU A 204 10.66 -11.18 10.67
CA GLU A 204 12.11 -11.14 10.90
C GLU A 204 12.59 -12.36 11.70
N ARG A 205 11.87 -12.71 12.77
CA ARG A 205 12.21 -13.87 13.60
C ARG A 205 12.13 -15.18 12.82
N VAL A 206 11.12 -15.34 11.96
CA VAL A 206 10.97 -16.52 11.11
C VAL A 206 12.11 -16.59 10.09
N SER A 207 12.40 -15.50 9.39
CA SER A 207 13.48 -15.43 8.40
C SER A 207 14.85 -15.75 9.02
N ARG A 208 15.14 -15.23 10.22
CA ARG A 208 16.39 -15.54 10.95
C ARG A 208 16.53 -17.03 11.24
N LYS A 209 15.48 -17.66 11.77
CA LYS A 209 15.49 -19.10 12.07
C LYS A 209 15.70 -19.95 10.82
N GLN A 210 15.06 -19.58 9.71
CA GLN A 210 15.24 -20.27 8.43
C GLN A 210 16.68 -20.14 7.92
N ALA A 211 17.28 -18.95 8.04
CA ALA A 211 18.67 -18.74 7.66
C ALA A 211 19.65 -19.55 8.52
N GLU A 212 19.42 -19.61 9.85
CA GLU A 212 20.23 -20.41 10.78
C GLU A 212 20.12 -21.92 10.47
N GLN A 213 18.91 -22.41 10.17
CA GLN A 213 18.67 -23.80 9.79
C GLN A 213 19.38 -24.16 8.48
N ALA A 214 19.22 -23.34 7.43
CA ALA A 214 19.86 -23.56 6.14
C ALA A 214 21.39 -23.57 6.25
N GLN A 215 21.96 -22.71 7.11
CA GLN A 215 23.40 -22.71 7.35
C GLN A 215 23.84 -24.02 8.03
N SER A 216 23.12 -24.49 9.05
CA SER A 216 23.44 -25.75 9.73
C SER A 216 23.33 -26.99 8.83
N GLU A 217 22.38 -26.99 7.88
CA GLU A 217 22.21 -28.05 6.89
C GLU A 217 23.38 -28.06 5.89
N ASN A 218 23.79 -26.89 5.40
CA ASN A 218 24.94 -26.76 4.50
C ASN A 218 26.25 -27.23 5.19
N GLU A 219 26.49 -26.81 6.43
CA GLU A 219 27.66 -27.24 7.22
C GLU A 219 27.66 -28.77 7.42
N SER A 220 26.49 -29.37 7.67
CA SER A 220 26.35 -30.83 7.82
C SER A 220 26.62 -31.58 6.51
N GLN A 221 26.18 -31.04 5.37
CA GLN A 221 26.44 -31.61 4.05
C GLN A 221 27.93 -31.54 3.69
N GLU A 222 28.60 -30.41 3.94
CA GLU A 222 30.02 -30.23 3.68
C GLU A 222 30.89 -31.20 4.49
N VAL A 223 30.52 -31.44 5.76
CA VAL A 223 31.17 -32.45 6.61
C VAL A 223 30.99 -33.86 6.04
N LEU A 224 29.79 -34.21 5.59
CA LEU A 224 29.49 -35.53 5.01
C LEU A 224 30.27 -35.76 3.70
N GLU A 225 30.30 -34.76 2.81
CA GLU A 225 31.07 -34.83 1.55
C GLU A 225 32.57 -35.02 1.81
N THR A 226 33.12 -34.30 2.80
CA THR A 226 34.52 -34.44 3.21
C THR A 226 34.82 -35.84 3.75
N GLN A 227 33.87 -36.49 4.42
CA GLN A 227 34.03 -37.86 4.92
C GLN A 227 33.95 -38.92 3.81
N ILE A 228 33.12 -38.70 2.78
CA ILE A 228 33.00 -39.62 1.63
C ILE A 228 34.25 -39.59 0.73
N GLN A 229 34.97 -38.46 0.69
CA GLN A 229 36.18 -38.29 -0.12
C GLN A 229 37.47 -38.83 0.52
N ARG A 230 37.41 -39.35 1.75
CA ARG A 230 38.55 -39.96 2.47
C ARG A 230 38.45 -41.48 2.50
#